data_AF-A0AAD4Q207-F1
#
_entry.id   AF-A0AAD4Q207-F1
#
_cell.length_a   1.000
_cell.length_b   1.000
_cell.length_c   1.000
_cell.angle_alpha   90.00
_cell.angle_beta   90.00
_cell.angle_gamma   90.00
#
_symmetry.space_group_name_H-M   'P 1'
#
loop_
_entity.id
_entity.type
_entity.pdbx_description
1 polymer ?
#
loop_
_entity_poly.entity_id
_entity_poly.type
_entity_poly.pdbx_seq_one_letter_code
_entity_poly.pdbx_strand_id
1 'polypeptide(L)'
;MLYKLLDRNEFMRIPHLFPPLETIQSLFIAYRAAFLPLYPIAHTSMFSESSWDTNNPYADIGIFLTTAMVLGCLVTPVEEARLFSTELGYLIRLTITEGATQDETRLTDKWVLSAWVMITVFSAWSGIKRHMEMAEAYKGILSAVCVLVSLAQESC
;
A
#
# COMPACT_ATOMS: atom_id res chain seq x y z
N MET A 1 14.30 -13.54 12.09
CA MET A 1 13.41 -12.78 13.02
C MET A 1 11.96 -12.78 12.56
N LEU A 2 11.66 -12.79 11.25
CA LEU A 2 10.30 -12.96 10.69
C LEU A 2 9.55 -14.20 11.25
N TYR A 3 10.26 -15.31 11.42
CA TYR A 3 9.69 -16.56 11.95
C TYR A 3 9.14 -16.45 13.38
N LYS A 4 9.70 -15.55 14.21
CA LYS A 4 9.20 -15.31 15.58
C LYS A 4 7.94 -14.44 15.62
N LEU A 5 7.59 -13.77 14.52
CA LEU A 5 6.31 -13.05 14.40
C LEU A 5 5.20 -14.02 13.98
N LEU A 6 5.49 -14.99 13.10
CA LEU A 6 4.53 -16.01 12.66
C LEU A 6 4.01 -16.93 13.79
N ASP A 7 4.78 -17.09 14.88
CA ASP A 7 4.36 -17.85 16.08
C ASP A 7 3.28 -17.14 16.92
N ARG A 8 2.89 -15.90 16.58
CA ARG A 8 1.74 -15.26 17.21
C ARG A 8 0.46 -15.77 16.55
N ASN A 9 -0.40 -16.41 17.36
CA ASN A 9 -1.80 -16.76 17.05
C ASN A 9 -2.64 -15.61 16.40
N GLU A 10 -2.12 -14.39 16.34
CA GLU A 10 -2.69 -13.22 15.66
C GLU A 10 -2.78 -13.41 14.13
N PHE A 11 -1.86 -14.17 13.51
CA PHE A 11 -1.84 -14.40 12.05
C PHE A 11 -2.87 -15.43 11.55
N MET A 12 -3.51 -16.20 12.44
CA MET A 12 -4.64 -17.08 12.11
C MET A 12 -5.91 -16.29 11.70
N ARG A 13 -5.90 -14.96 11.79
CA ARG A 13 -7.04 -14.10 11.43
C ARG A 13 -7.00 -13.55 10.01
N ILE A 14 -5.90 -13.75 9.28
CA ILE A 14 -5.86 -13.42 7.86
C ILE A 14 -6.73 -14.46 7.14
N PRO A 15 -7.75 -14.06 6.36
CA PRO A 15 -8.55 -15.00 5.58
C PRO A 15 -7.62 -15.89 4.76
N HIS A 16 -7.68 -17.20 5.02
CA HIS A 16 -6.88 -18.20 4.30
C HIS A 16 -7.36 -18.41 2.86
N LEU A 17 -8.55 -17.86 2.56
CA LEU A 17 -9.19 -17.89 1.27
C LEU A 17 -9.03 -16.53 0.61
N PHE A 18 -8.64 -16.56 -0.66
CA PHE A 18 -8.62 -15.37 -1.49
C PHE A 18 -10.03 -14.77 -1.59
N PRO A 19 -10.20 -13.44 -1.40
CA PRO A 19 -11.52 -12.83 -1.45
C PRO A 19 -12.14 -13.00 -2.85
N PRO A 20 -13.48 -13.16 -2.95
CA PRO A 20 -14.18 -13.19 -4.24
C PRO A 20 -13.87 -11.95 -5.08
N LEU A 21 -13.91 -12.10 -6.42
CA LEU A 21 -13.62 -11.00 -7.34
C LEU A 21 -14.53 -9.77 -7.11
N GLU A 22 -15.81 -10.01 -6.79
CA GLU A 22 -16.80 -8.98 -6.49
C GLU A 22 -16.41 -8.19 -5.23
N THR A 23 -15.80 -8.87 -4.25
CA THR A 23 -15.29 -8.23 -3.03
C THR A 23 -14.10 -7.34 -3.38
N ILE A 24 -13.18 -7.83 -4.21
CA ILE A 24 -12.02 -7.06 -4.68
C ILE A 24 -12.47 -5.79 -5.42
N GLN A 25 -13.41 -5.93 -6.35
CA GLN A 25 -13.96 -4.81 -7.10
C GLN A 25 -14.64 -3.78 -6.18
N SER A 26 -15.44 -4.25 -5.23
CA SER A 26 -16.14 -3.38 -4.28
C SER A 26 -15.17 -2.56 -3.43
N LEU A 27 -14.10 -3.19 -2.93
CA LEU A 27 -13.07 -2.54 -2.14
C LEU A 27 -12.27 -1.53 -2.97
N PHE A 28 -11.96 -1.86 -4.23
CA PHE A 28 -11.31 -0.93 -5.14
C PHE A 28 -12.17 0.31 -5.43
N ILE A 29 -13.48 0.13 -5.62
CA ILE A 29 -14.43 1.24 -5.78
C ILE A 29 -14.47 2.11 -4.52
N ALA A 30 -14.53 1.49 -3.33
CA ALA A 30 -14.53 2.19 -2.06
C ALA A 30 -13.25 3.02 -1.86
N TYR A 31 -12.08 2.44 -2.15
CA TYR A 31 -10.81 3.16 -2.16
C TYR A 31 -10.86 4.38 -3.10
N ARG A 32 -11.30 4.19 -4.34
CA ARG A 32 -11.35 5.26 -5.34
C ARG A 32 -12.30 6.39 -4.93
N ALA A 33 -13.42 6.06 -4.29
CA ALA A 33 -14.37 7.08 -3.84
C ALA A 33 -13.83 7.88 -2.65
N ALA A 34 -13.16 7.23 -1.70
CA ALA A 34 -12.74 7.86 -0.45
C ALA A 34 -11.37 8.55 -0.52
N PHE A 35 -10.38 7.92 -1.14
CA PHE A 35 -8.99 8.37 -1.05
C PHE A 35 -8.46 9.03 -2.32
N LEU A 36 -8.90 8.60 -3.51
CA LEU A 36 -8.40 9.19 -4.77
C LEU A 36 -8.62 10.70 -4.87
N PRO A 37 -9.75 11.29 -4.41
CA PRO A 37 -9.93 12.75 -4.43
C PRO A 37 -9.00 13.51 -3.48
N LEU A 38 -8.55 12.85 -2.40
CA LEU A 38 -7.73 13.45 -1.35
C LEU A 38 -6.22 13.25 -1.61
N TYR A 39 -5.88 12.10 -2.19
CA TYR A 39 -4.53 11.64 -2.45
C TYR A 39 -4.47 11.08 -3.87
N PRO A 40 -4.29 11.94 -4.89
CA PRO A 40 -4.24 11.53 -6.30
C PRO A 40 -2.89 10.87 -6.63
N ILE A 41 -2.52 9.83 -5.88
CA ILE A 41 -1.23 9.13 -5.96
C ILE A 41 -1.16 8.27 -7.23
N ALA A 42 -2.32 7.83 -7.75
CA ALA A 42 -2.40 7.00 -8.94
C ALA A 42 -3.25 7.68 -10.03
N HIS A 43 -2.61 8.10 -11.11
CA HIS A 43 -3.33 8.51 -12.31
C HIS A 43 -3.79 7.25 -13.07
N THR A 44 -5.01 7.25 -13.63
CA THR A 44 -5.57 6.08 -14.32
C THR A 44 -4.74 5.60 -15.52
N SER A 45 -3.91 6.48 -16.10
CA SER A 45 -2.95 6.11 -17.16
C SER A 45 -1.77 5.28 -16.66
N MET A 46 -1.49 5.26 -15.36
CA MET A 46 -0.35 4.49 -14.84
C MET A 46 -0.57 2.98 -15.07
N PHE A 47 -1.80 2.48 -15.05
CA PHE A 47 -2.10 1.07 -15.31
C PHE A 47 -1.77 0.62 -16.74
N SER A 48 -1.80 1.54 -17.71
CA SER A 48 -1.34 1.26 -19.08
C SER A 48 0.18 1.29 -19.24
N GLU A 49 0.90 1.81 -18.24
CA GLU A 49 2.36 1.95 -18.25
C GLU A 49 3.08 0.83 -17.47
N SER A 50 2.37 -0.14 -16.88
CA SER A 50 3.07 -1.31 -16.34
C SER A 50 3.68 -2.09 -17.50
N SER A 51 4.92 -2.55 -17.37
CA SER A 51 5.46 -3.57 -18.28
C SER A 51 4.64 -4.83 -18.08
N TRP A 52 3.74 -5.11 -19.02
CA TRP A 52 3.10 -6.43 -19.13
C TRP A 52 4.16 -7.42 -19.64
N ASP A 53 5.25 -7.60 -18.88
CA ASP A 53 6.22 -8.65 -19.19
C ASP A 53 5.46 -9.98 -19.13
N THR A 54 5.64 -10.81 -20.17
CA THR A 54 4.84 -12.02 -20.38
C THR A 54 5.05 -13.05 -19.28
N ASN A 55 6.16 -12.97 -18.55
CA ASN A 55 6.49 -13.88 -17.46
C ASN A 55 5.91 -13.46 -16.10
N ASN A 56 5.72 -12.15 -15.86
CA ASN A 56 5.14 -11.67 -14.61
C ASN A 56 4.48 -10.29 -14.78
N PRO A 57 3.30 -10.22 -15.42
CA PRO A 57 2.66 -8.97 -15.82
C PRO A 57 2.21 -8.08 -14.64
N TYR A 58 2.30 -8.60 -13.41
CA TYR A 58 1.91 -7.89 -12.20
C TYR A 58 3.05 -7.77 -11.17
N ALA A 59 4.28 -8.14 -11.52
CA ALA A 59 5.43 -8.10 -10.62
C ALA A 59 5.57 -6.72 -9.96
N ASP A 60 5.46 -5.68 -10.79
CA ASP A 60 5.80 -4.31 -10.42
C ASP A 60 4.60 -3.61 -9.74
N ILE A 61 3.37 -3.99 -10.09
CA ILE A 61 2.14 -3.34 -9.60
C ILE A 61 1.46 -4.05 -8.42
N GLY A 62 1.85 -5.29 -8.12
CA GLY A 62 1.15 -6.13 -7.13
C GLY A 62 1.06 -5.50 -5.74
N ILE A 63 2.15 -4.86 -5.28
CA ILE A 63 2.18 -4.20 -3.97
C ILE A 63 1.29 -2.95 -3.94
N PHE A 64 1.22 -2.22 -5.05
CA PHE A 64 0.34 -1.06 -5.22
C PHE A 64 -1.13 -1.49 -5.16
N LEU A 65 -1.52 -2.51 -5.93
CA LEU A 65 -2.90 -3.03 -5.93
C LEU A 65 -3.31 -3.54 -4.55
N THR A 66 -2.41 -4.25 -3.87
CA THR A 66 -2.66 -4.76 -2.52
C THR A 66 -2.83 -3.61 -1.51
N THR A 67 -2.09 -2.51 -1.69
CA THR A 67 -2.25 -1.32 -0.85
C THR A 67 -3.57 -0.58 -1.12
N ALA A 68 -3.99 -0.49 -2.38
CA ALA A 68 -5.31 0.04 -2.75
C ALA A 68 -6.43 -0.77 -2.09
N MET A 69 -6.29 -2.09 -2.05
CA MET A 69 -7.22 -3.00 -1.37
C MET A 69 -7.27 -2.76 0.14
N VAL A 70 -6.13 -2.57 0.79
CA VAL A 70 -6.06 -2.24 2.24
C VAL A 70 -6.79 -0.94 2.55
N LEU A 71 -6.60 0.11 1.74
CA LEU A 71 -7.34 1.36 1.89
C LEU A 71 -8.84 1.18 1.64
N GLY A 72 -9.23 0.38 0.65
CA GLY A 72 -10.64 0.04 0.42
C GLY A 72 -11.29 -0.64 1.62
N CYS A 73 -10.59 -1.59 2.24
CA CYS A 73 -11.04 -2.26 3.45
C CYS A 73 -11.18 -1.31 4.64
N LEU A 74 -10.30 -0.29 4.76
CA LEU A 74 -10.34 0.69 5.85
C LEU A 74 -11.65 1.49 5.87
N VAL A 75 -12.20 1.82 4.70
CA VAL A 75 -13.42 2.65 4.57
C VAL A 75 -14.70 1.82 4.42
N THR A 76 -14.57 0.51 4.30
CA THR A 76 -15.72 -0.39 4.19
C THR A 76 -16.28 -0.67 5.59
N PRO A 77 -17.61 -0.61 5.81
CA PRO A 77 -18.22 -0.80 7.13
C PRO A 77 -18.33 -2.28 7.52
N VAL A 78 -17.25 -3.05 7.34
CA VAL A 78 -17.17 -4.48 7.66
C VAL A 78 -16.01 -4.69 8.62
N GLU A 79 -16.28 -5.22 9.82
CA GLU A 79 -15.30 -5.34 10.88
C GLU A 79 -14.14 -6.28 10.50
N GLU A 80 -14.45 -7.40 9.85
CA GLU A 80 -13.47 -8.37 9.35
C GLU A 80 -12.56 -7.74 8.30
N ALA A 81 -13.11 -6.89 7.43
CA ALA A 81 -12.33 -6.15 6.44
C ALA A 81 -11.36 -5.17 7.12
N ARG A 82 -11.80 -4.49 8.18
CA ARG A 82 -10.95 -3.59 8.96
C ARG A 82 -9.80 -4.35 9.65
N LEU A 83 -10.09 -5.48 10.28
CA LEU A 83 -9.06 -6.34 10.89
C LEU A 83 -8.06 -6.84 9.85
N PHE A 84 -8.57 -7.35 8.72
CA PHE A 84 -7.75 -7.77 7.59
C PHE A 84 -6.85 -6.65 7.06
N SER A 85 -7.40 -5.43 6.91
CA SER A 85 -6.64 -4.26 6.43
C SER A 85 -5.49 -3.89 7.36
N THR A 86 -5.67 -4.07 8.66
CA THR A 86 -4.65 -3.76 9.67
C THR A 86 -3.46 -4.70 9.54
N GLU A 87 -3.73 -6.01 9.49
CA GLU A 87 -2.69 -7.03 9.36
C GLU A 87 -1.97 -6.92 8.02
N LEU A 88 -2.73 -6.82 6.93
CA LEU A 88 -2.16 -6.70 5.59
C LEU A 88 -1.37 -5.39 5.43
N GLY A 89 -1.86 -4.29 5.99
CA GLY A 89 -1.15 -3.02 6.01
C GLY A 89 0.18 -3.09 6.77
N TYR A 90 0.23 -3.85 7.87
CA TYR A 90 1.47 -4.13 8.58
C TYR A 90 2.48 -4.89 7.70
N LEU A 91 2.02 -5.94 7.00
CA LEU A 91 2.85 -6.75 6.11
C LEU A 91 3.38 -5.95 4.92
N ILE A 92 2.53 -5.18 4.23
CA ILE A 92 2.95 -4.32 3.10
C ILE A 92 4.07 -3.39 3.53
N ARG A 93 3.91 -2.73 4.69
CA ARG A 93 4.94 -1.84 5.21
C ARG A 93 6.26 -2.57 5.46
N LEU A 94 6.21 -3.74 6.10
CA LEU A 94 7.42 -4.56 6.28
C LEU A 94 8.05 -4.91 4.93
N THR A 95 7.27 -5.35 3.96
CA THR A 95 7.78 -5.69 2.62
C THR A 95 8.47 -4.50 1.93
N ILE A 96 7.87 -3.31 1.97
CA ILE A 96 8.46 -2.10 1.37
C ILE A 96 9.75 -1.72 2.11
N THR A 97 9.71 -1.68 3.44
CA THR A 97 10.86 -1.22 4.26
C THR A 97 12.01 -2.21 4.21
N GLU A 98 11.76 -3.51 4.41
CA GLU A 98 12.80 -4.55 4.28
C GLU A 98 13.33 -4.59 2.85
N GLY A 99 12.46 -4.46 1.85
CA GLY A 99 12.84 -4.39 0.44
C GLY A 99 13.80 -3.23 0.17
N ALA A 100 13.48 -2.03 0.65
CA ALA A 100 14.34 -0.86 0.50
C ALA A 100 15.68 -0.99 1.23
N THR A 101 15.71 -1.63 2.42
CA THR A 101 16.97 -1.86 3.14
C THR A 101 17.90 -2.87 2.46
N GLN A 102 17.32 -3.82 1.72
CA GLN A 102 18.09 -4.82 0.96
C GLN A 102 18.57 -4.26 -0.38
N ASP A 103 17.74 -3.43 -1.01
CA ASP A 103 18.00 -2.84 -2.32
C ASP A 103 17.28 -1.49 -2.44
N GLU A 104 18.05 -0.41 -2.30
CA GLU A 104 17.52 0.97 -2.39
C GLU A 104 16.94 1.28 -3.77
N THR A 105 17.37 0.58 -4.83
CA THR A 105 16.86 0.81 -6.20
C THR A 105 15.38 0.45 -6.32
N ARG A 106 14.83 -0.37 -5.41
CA ARG A 106 13.39 -0.65 -5.35
C ARG A 106 12.54 0.59 -5.06
N LEU A 107 13.11 1.62 -4.42
CA LEU A 107 12.42 2.89 -4.19
C LEU A 107 12.39 3.79 -5.43
N THR A 108 13.06 3.41 -6.52
CA THR A 108 12.94 4.09 -7.82
C THR A 108 11.70 3.64 -8.59
N ASP A 109 11.11 2.51 -8.22
CA ASP A 109 9.87 2.02 -8.81
C ASP A 109 8.68 2.89 -8.34
N LYS A 110 8.00 3.52 -9.31
CA LYS A 110 6.85 4.40 -9.05
C LYS A 110 5.71 3.70 -8.33
N TRP A 111 5.50 2.40 -8.52
CA TRP A 111 4.46 1.61 -7.86
C TRP A 111 4.80 1.32 -6.41
N VAL A 112 6.05 0.99 -6.12
CA VAL A 112 6.54 0.81 -4.75
C VAL A 112 6.47 2.14 -3.99
N LEU A 113 6.88 3.23 -4.62
CA LEU A 113 6.78 4.57 -4.06
C LEU A 113 5.32 4.97 -3.79
N SER A 114 4.43 4.74 -4.74
CA SER A 114 3.00 5.00 -4.61
C SER A 114 2.38 4.19 -3.48
N ALA A 115 2.70 2.89 -3.40
CA ALA A 115 2.29 2.02 -2.32
C ALA A 115 2.80 2.53 -0.96
N TRP A 116 4.01 3.08 -0.90
CA TRP A 116 4.58 3.62 0.33
C TRP A 116 3.88 4.89 0.82
N VAL A 117 3.49 5.78 -0.10
CA VAL A 117 2.65 6.94 0.23
C VAL A 117 1.29 6.45 0.71
N MET A 118 0.65 5.53 -0.02
CA MET A 118 -0.68 5.01 0.30
C MET A 118 -0.72 4.29 1.66
N ILE A 119 0.32 3.51 2.01
CA ILE A 119 0.37 2.84 3.32
C ILE A 119 0.60 3.82 4.47
N THR A 120 1.22 4.96 4.18
CA THR A 120 1.35 6.06 5.15
C THR A 120 0.02 6.76 5.37
N VAL A 121 -0.76 6.97 4.29
CA VAL A 121 -2.16 7.41 4.39
C VAL A 121 -2.97 6.41 5.22
N PHE A 122 -2.93 5.12 4.88
CA PHE A 122 -3.60 4.09 5.69
C PHE A 122 -3.23 4.23 7.17
N SER A 123 -1.94 4.41 7.45
CA SER A 123 -1.45 4.46 8.82
C SER A 123 -1.98 5.68 9.59
N ALA A 124 -2.09 6.83 8.94
CA ALA A 124 -2.70 8.05 9.51
C ALA A 124 -4.21 7.92 9.75
N TRP A 125 -4.93 7.20 8.88
CA TRP A 125 -6.39 7.10 8.90
C TRP A 125 -6.93 5.84 9.59
N SER A 126 -6.05 4.89 9.96
CA SER A 126 -6.44 3.63 10.61
C SER A 126 -7.03 3.77 12.01
N GLY A 127 -6.79 4.89 12.69
CA GLY A 127 -7.14 5.07 14.11
C GLY A 127 -6.29 4.21 15.08
N ILE A 128 -5.26 3.52 14.59
CA ILE A 128 -4.40 2.66 15.40
C ILE A 128 -3.13 3.42 15.78
N LYS A 129 -2.92 3.62 17.08
CA LYS A 129 -1.80 4.42 17.62
C LYS A 129 -0.44 4.06 17.01
N ARG A 130 -0.11 2.78 16.95
CA ARG A 130 1.18 2.30 16.39
C ARG A 130 1.34 2.63 14.91
N HIS A 131 0.26 2.60 14.13
CA HIS A 131 0.29 3.02 12.74
C HIS A 131 0.42 4.53 12.62
N MET A 132 -0.30 5.29 13.44
CA MET A 132 -0.23 6.75 13.47
C MET A 132 1.19 7.27 13.82
N GLU A 133 1.81 6.73 14.87
CA GLU A 133 3.20 7.07 15.25
C GLU A 133 4.20 6.82 14.10
N MET A 134 3.99 5.73 13.35
CA MET A 134 4.81 5.42 12.17
C MET A 134 4.54 6.41 11.03
N ALA A 135 3.29 6.79 10.79
CA ALA A 135 2.96 7.78 9.77
C ALA A 135 3.63 9.13 10.05
N GLU A 136 3.68 9.54 11.32
CA GLU A 136 4.40 10.74 11.76
C GLU A 136 5.91 10.62 11.50
N ALA A 137 6.51 9.46 11.81
CA ALA A 137 7.93 9.21 11.54
C ALA A 137 8.28 9.27 10.04
N TYR A 138 7.39 8.78 9.16
CA TYR A 138 7.63 8.76 7.71
C TYR A 138 7.25 10.06 7.00
N LYS A 139 6.52 10.97 7.65
CA LYS A 139 6.07 12.25 7.06
C LYS A 139 7.23 13.06 6.46
N GLY A 140 8.39 13.09 7.13
CA GLY A 140 9.57 13.82 6.66
C GLY A 140 10.18 13.22 5.38
N ILE A 141 10.22 11.89 5.29
CA ILE A 141 10.81 11.17 4.15
C ILE A 141 9.94 11.35 2.91
N LEU A 142 8.62 11.21 3.04
CA LEU A 142 7.70 11.37 1.93
C LEU A 142 7.62 12.81 1.43
N SER A 143 7.73 13.79 2.33
CA SER A 143 7.83 15.19 1.94
C SER A 143 9.07 15.46 1.09
N ALA A 144 10.21 14.83 1.40
CA ALA A 144 11.43 14.96 0.60
C ALA A 144 11.31 14.25 -0.76
N VAL A 145 10.70 13.06 -0.79
CA VAL A 145 10.43 12.29 -2.01
C VAL A 145 9.50 13.05 -2.96
N CYS A 146 8.39 13.62 -2.45
CA CYS A 146 7.47 14.40 -3.28
C CYS A 146 8.17 15.61 -3.91
N VAL A 147 9.00 16.34 -3.16
CA VAL A 147 9.78 17.46 -3.69
C VAL A 147 10.74 17.02 -4.81
N LEU A 148 11.41 15.88 -4.64
CA LEU A 148 12.30 15.33 -5.67
C LEU A 148 11.56 14.91 -6.94
N VAL A 149 10.36 14.34 -6.82
CA VAL A 149 9.51 13.98 -7.97
C VAL A 149 8.98 15.24 -8.68
N SER A 150 8.59 16.28 -7.95
CA SER A 150 8.16 17.56 -8.53
C SER A 150 9.28 18.25 -9.32
N LEU A 151 10.50 18.27 -8.76
CA LEU A 151 11.67 18.85 -9.43
C LEU A 151 12.06 18.06 -10.70
N ALA A 152 11.88 16.74 -10.70
CA ALA A 152 12.12 15.91 -11.87
C ALA A 152 11.07 16.13 -12.99
N GLN A 153 9.84 16.49 -12.64
CA GLN A 153 8.77 16.81 -13.60
C GLN A 153 8.90 18.21 -14.21
N GLU A 154 9.50 19.18 -13.51
CA GLU A 154 9.77 20.52 -14.04
C GLU A 154 11.00 20.59 -14.97
N SER A 155 11.79 19.52 -15.03
CA SER A 155 13.05 19.46 -15.79
C SER A 155 12.92 18.82 -17.18
N CYS A 156 11.69 18.55 -17.65
CA CYS A 156 11.40 17.89 -18.93
C CYS A 156 10.49 18.75 -19.81
#